data_AF-A0A964AD74-F1
#
_entry.id   AF-A0A964AD74-F1
#
_cell.length_a   1.000
_cell.length_b   1.000
_cell.length_c   1.000
_cell.angle_alpha   90.00
_cell.angle_beta   90.00
_cell.angle_gamma   90.00
#
_symmetry.space_group_name_H-M   'P 1'
#
loop_
_entity.id
_entity.type
_entity.pdbx_description
1 polymer ?
#
loop_
_entity_poly.entity_id
_entity_poly.type
_entity_poly.pdbx_seq_one_letter_code
_entity_poly.pdbx_strand_id
1 'polypeptide(L)' 'MGGPARVELALRMSEDARAITRAGIRARHPEYDESEVRFAFFRLLHGDEIFRAAWPTAPLLPP' A
#
# COMPACT_ATOMS: atom_id res chain seq x y z
N MET A 1 -21.72 13.24 -15.11
CA MET A 1 -21.47 12.24 -14.04
C MET A 1 -21.94 12.84 -12.72
N GLY A 2 -22.85 12.19 -12.00
CA GLY A 2 -23.37 12.68 -10.71
C GLY A 2 -22.45 12.40 -9.52
N GLY A 3 -22.75 12.94 -8.34
CA GLY A 3 -21.97 12.77 -7.12
C GLY A 3 -21.64 11.29 -6.78
N PRO A 4 -22.62 10.39 -6.70
CA PRO A 4 -22.38 8.97 -6.40
C PRO A 4 -21.42 8.29 -7.39
N ALA A 5 -21.60 8.52 -8.69
CA ALA A 5 -20.75 7.95 -9.72
C ALA A 5 -19.29 8.46 -9.63
N ARG A 6 -19.08 9.70 -9.17
CA ARG A 6 -17.73 10.24 -8.92
C ARG A 6 -17.06 9.57 -7.72
N VAL A 7 -17.81 9.30 -6.65
CA VAL A 7 -17.28 8.60 -5.47
C VAL A 7 -16.89 7.16 -5.84
N GLU A 8 -17.75 6.46 -6.58
CA GLU A 8 -17.46 5.10 -7.05
C GLU A 8 -16.20 5.05 -7.93
N LEU A 9 -16.05 6.02 -8.85
CA LEU A 9 -14.83 6.14 -9.65
C LEU A 9 -13.59 6.39 -8.79
N ALA A 10 -13.68 7.28 -7.80
CA ALA A 10 -12.56 7.58 -6.90
C ALA A 10 -12.14 6.36 -6.06
N LEU A 11 -13.11 5.55 -5.61
CA LEU A 11 -12.83 4.30 -4.88
C LEU A 11 -12.12 3.28 -5.79
N ARG A 12 -12.59 3.09 -7.02
CA ARG A 12 -11.91 2.22 -8.00
C ARG A 12 -10.48 2.67 -8.26
N MET A 13 -10.28 3.96 -8.54
CA MET A 13 -8.94 4.51 -8.77
C MET A 13 -8.02 4.34 -7.55
N SER A 14 -8.58 4.43 -6.34
CA SER A 14 -7.82 4.21 -5.11
C SER A 14 -7.37 2.75 -4.99
N GLU A 15 -8.24 1.78 -5.31
CA GLU A 15 -7.87 0.36 -5.34
C GLU A 15 -6.83 0.07 -6.43
N ASP A 16 -6.99 0.63 -7.62
CA ASP A 16 -6.04 0.47 -8.72
C ASP A 16 -4.66 1.00 -8.34
N ALA A 17 -4.59 2.19 -7.74
CA ALA A 17 -3.35 2.76 -7.25
C ALA A 17 -2.67 1.84 -6.22
N ARG A 18 -3.43 1.29 -5.27
CA ARG A 18 -2.92 0.33 -4.27
C ARG A 18 -2.37 -0.93 -4.93
N ALA A 19 -3.09 -1.49 -5.91
CA ALA A 19 -2.69 -2.69 -6.62
C ALA A 19 -1.40 -2.46 -7.42
N ILE A 20 -1.32 -1.36 -8.17
CA ILE A 20 -0.15 -0.98 -8.96
C ILE A 20 1.08 -0.76 -8.06
N THR A 21 0.92 -0.04 -6.94
CA THR A 21 2.04 0.18 -6.01
C THR A 21 2.57 -1.14 -5.45
N ARG A 22 1.70 -2.06 -5.01
CA ARG A 22 2.10 -3.37 -4.50
C ARG A 22 2.77 -4.23 -5.57
N ALA A 23 2.28 -4.19 -6.81
CA ALA A 23 2.94 -4.87 -7.93
C ALA A 23 4.35 -4.30 -8.16
N GLY A 24 4.53 -2.98 -8.08
CA GLY A 24 5.84 -2.34 -8.16
C GLY A 24 6.79 -2.75 -7.03
N ILE A 25 6.30 -2.89 -5.80
CA ILE A 25 7.09 -3.39 -4.65
C ILE A 25 7.56 -4.82 -4.93
N ARG A 26 6.65 -5.72 -5.31
CA ARG A 26 6.99 -7.12 -5.66
C ARG A 26 8.03 -7.21 -6.79
N ALA A 27 7.93 -6.34 -7.78
CA ALA A 27 8.87 -6.32 -8.90
C ALA A 27 10.28 -5.89 -8.48
N ARG A 28 10.42 -5.01 -7.47
CA ARG A 28 11.71 -4.56 -6.94
C ARG A 28 12.29 -5.53 -5.91
N HIS A 29 11.43 -6.18 -5.12
CA HIS A 29 11.79 -7.08 -4.02
C HIS A 29 11.09 -8.43 -4.23
N PRO A 30 11.55 -9.26 -5.20
CA PRO A 30 10.93 -10.55 -5.51
C PRO A 30 11.03 -11.57 -4.37
N GLU A 31 11.90 -11.33 -3.39
CA GLU A 31 12.06 -12.13 -2.18
C GLU A 31 10.99 -11.86 -1.11
N TYR A 32 10.23 -10.76 -1.23
CA TYR A 32 9.20 -10.43 -0.24
C TYR A 32 7.99 -11.35 -0.33
N ASP A 33 7.53 -11.82 0.83
CA ASP A 33 6.22 -12.44 0.95
C ASP A 33 5.08 -11.39 0.92
N GLU A 34 3.83 -11.86 0.92
CA GLU A 34 2.67 -10.97 0.86
C GLU A 34 2.53 -10.03 2.08
N SER A 35 3.00 -10.45 3.26
CA SER A 35 3.01 -9.61 4.46
C SER A 35 4.07 -8.53 4.36
N GLU A 36 5.24 -8.87 3.84
CA GLU A 36 6.37 -7.97 3.62
C GLU A 36 6.03 -6.90 2.57
N VAL A 37 5.40 -7.30 1.46
CA VAL A 37 4.84 -6.35 0.46
C VAL A 37 3.83 -5.42 1.11
N ARG A 38 2.95 -5.95 1.96
CA ARG A 38 1.93 -5.16 2.68
C ARG A 38 2.58 -4.16 3.64
N PHE A 39 3.63 -4.54 4.35
CA PHE A 39 4.35 -3.64 5.27
C PHE A 39 5.08 -2.54 4.53
N ALA A 40 5.85 -2.88 3.50
CA ALA A 40 6.51 -1.92 2.63
C ALA A 40 5.52 -0.93 2.00
N PHE A 41 4.35 -1.41 1.58
CA PHE A 41 3.26 -0.59 1.07
C PHE A 41 2.73 0.41 2.11
N PHE A 42 2.47 -0.03 3.36
CA PHE A 42 1.96 0.87 4.40
C PHE A 42 3.00 1.87 4.90
N ARG A 43 4.28 1.50 4.93
CA ARG A 43 5.36 2.45 5.17
C ARG A 43 5.40 3.55 4.12
N LEU A 44 5.26 3.19 2.84
CA LEU A 44 5.21 4.17 1.75
C LEU A 44 3.98 5.08 1.85
N LEU A 45 2.81 4.53 2.19
CA LEU A 45 1.55 5.28 2.21
C LEU A 45 1.40 6.21 3.43
N HIS A 46 1.84 5.76 4.60
CA HIS A 46 1.57 6.45 5.87
C HIS A 46 2.83 6.96 6.60
N GLY A 47 4.01 6.55 6.14
CA GLY A 47 5.27 6.86 6.80
C GLY A 47 5.56 5.96 8.00
N ASP A 48 6.78 6.08 8.52
CA ASP A 48 7.31 5.18 9.55
C ASP A 48 6.64 5.36 10.91
N GLU A 49 6.20 6.56 11.26
CA GLU A 49 5.54 6.83 12.55
C GLU A 49 4.22 6.05 12.67
N ILE A 50 3.32 6.21 11.70
CA ILE A 50 2.03 5.53 11.67
C ILE A 50 2.24 4.01 11.51
N PHE A 51 3.18 3.61 10.67
CA PHE A 51 3.50 2.19 10.49
C PHE A 51 3.93 1.52 11.80
N ARG A 52 4.84 2.14 12.56
CA ARG A 52 5.31 1.60 13.85
C ARG A 52 4.20 1.54 14.90
N ALA A 53 3.28 2.51 14.90
CA ALA A 53 2.14 2.48 15.82
C ALA A 53 1.19 1.30 15.52
N ALA A 54 0.98 0.99 14.23
CA ALA A 54 0.10 -0.10 13.80
C ALA A 54 0.75 -1.49 13.86
N TRP A 55 2.07 -1.58 13.59
CA TRP A 55 2.83 -2.83 13.59
C TRP A 55 4.17 -2.69 14.35
N PRO A 56 4.14 -2.67 15.69
CA PRO A 56 5.35 -2.41 16.50
C PRO A 56 6.48 -3.43 16.33
N THR A 57 6.15 -4.68 15.95
CA THR A 57 7.11 -5.78 15.81
C THR A 57 7.47 -6.10 14.36
N ALA A 58 6.89 -5.39 13.38
CA ALA A 58 7.18 -5.64 11.97
C ALA A 58 8.49 -4.96 11.54
N PRO A 59 9.24 -5.57 10.60
CA PRO A 59 10.47 -4.98 10.08
C PRO A 59 10.20 -3.71 9.26
N LEU A 60 11.16 -2.78 9.27
CA LEU A 60 11.14 -1.59 8.43
C LEU A 60 11.71 -1.91 7.04
N LEU A 61 10.91 -2.60 6.23
CA LEU A 61 11.27 -3.03 4.87
C LEU A 61 11.15 -1.89 3.85
N PRO A 62 12.19 -1.61 3.04
CA PRO A 62 12.10 -0.59 2.00
C PRO A 62 10.99 -0.91 0.97
N PRO A 63 10.26 0.10 0.47
CA PRO A 63 9.30 -0.08 -0.61
C PRO A 63 9.94 -0.30 -1.99
#